data_AF-A0AAI8W0G7-F1
#
_entry.id   AF-A0AAI8W0G7-F1
#
_cell.length_a   1.000
_cell.length_b   1.000
_cell.length_c   1.000
_cell.angle_alpha   90.00
_cell.angle_beta   90.00
_cell.angle_gamma   90.00
#
_symmetry.space_group_name_H-M   'P 1'
#
loop_
_entity.id
_entity.type
_entity.pdbx_description
1 polymer ?
#
loop_
_entity_poly.entity_id
_entity_poly.type
_entity_poly.pdbx_seq_one_letter_code
_entity_poly.pdbx_strand_id
1 'polypeptide(L)'
;MDMFRLCRSDNMGLRSTAPSIMLRLDKVQECYDFIKWWYTGTDGQYDWADASLPYLNIKDADVFEPCDVFISEFPDLGQGVALVLLKIKLLMDLQSLQEASRSVGDNVPQEILDMIREKAVGPAVSSRPEIMEQPDQSQNIAAMRKQKSNIHFWPALLNPASHLVARPEYYSRGQESEMQVTLKYSYASWAETPGAIDIIRTLSKA
;
A
#
# COMPACT_ATOMS: atom_id res chain seq x y z
N MET A 1 6.84 -3.92 -15.60
CA MET A 1 8.14 -3.83 -14.90
C MET A 1 9.30 -3.59 -15.85
N ASP A 2 9.24 -4.05 -17.10
CA ASP A 2 10.36 -3.90 -18.04
C ASP A 2 10.71 -2.44 -18.40
N MET A 3 9.75 -1.51 -18.34
CA MET A 3 10.05 -0.06 -18.49
C MET A 3 11.06 0.44 -17.45
N PHE A 4 11.01 -0.05 -16.21
CA PHE A 4 11.98 0.30 -15.17
C PHE A 4 13.36 -0.29 -15.43
N ARG A 5 13.46 -1.41 -16.18
CA ARG A 5 14.76 -1.97 -16.58
C ARG A 5 15.44 -1.15 -17.67
N LEU A 6 14.66 -0.45 -18.50
CA LEU A 6 15.18 0.45 -19.55
C LEU A 6 15.70 1.77 -18.98
N CYS A 7 15.12 2.25 -17.88
CA CYS A 7 15.57 3.44 -17.16
C CYS A 7 15.56 3.18 -15.65
N ARG A 8 16.63 2.56 -15.13
CA ARG A 8 16.72 2.15 -13.73
C ARG A 8 16.59 3.33 -12.76
N SER A 9 17.15 4.48 -13.14
CA SER A 9 17.11 5.73 -12.36
C SER A 9 15.73 6.39 -12.29
N ASP A 10 14.77 5.90 -13.07
CA ASP A 10 13.39 6.41 -13.11
C ASP A 10 13.31 7.93 -13.29
N ASN A 11 13.94 8.45 -14.35
CA ASN A 11 14.00 9.89 -14.61
C ASN A 11 12.62 10.55 -14.79
N MET A 12 11.58 9.76 -15.09
CA MET A 12 10.20 10.23 -15.27
C MET A 12 9.36 10.15 -13.99
N GLY A 13 9.90 9.65 -12.87
CA GLY A 13 9.18 9.53 -11.60
C GLY A 13 8.02 8.52 -11.65
N LEU A 14 8.10 7.51 -12.51
CA LEU A 14 7.09 6.46 -12.60
C LEU A 14 6.97 5.65 -11.30
N ARG A 15 8.03 5.61 -10.47
CA ARG A 15 8.04 4.94 -9.17
C ARG A 15 7.02 5.50 -8.19
N SER A 16 6.60 6.76 -8.35
CA SER A 16 5.58 7.40 -7.51
C SER A 16 4.16 6.98 -7.92
N THR A 17 3.95 6.54 -9.16
CA THR A 17 2.62 6.18 -9.70
C THR A 17 2.43 4.67 -9.81
N ALA A 18 3.48 3.92 -10.11
CA ALA A 18 3.42 2.47 -10.32
C ALA A 18 2.75 1.70 -9.16
N PRO A 19 3.00 2.01 -7.88
CA PRO A 19 2.31 1.33 -6.77
C PRO A 19 0.79 1.46 -6.82
N SER A 20 0.27 2.64 -7.15
CA SER A 20 -1.19 2.85 -7.25
C SER A 20 -1.80 1.99 -8.37
N ILE A 21 -1.09 1.79 -9.48
CA ILE A 21 -1.53 0.91 -10.56
C ILE A 21 -1.46 -0.56 -10.11
N MET A 22 -0.41 -0.98 -9.42
CA MET A 22 -0.27 -2.35 -8.90
C MET A 22 -1.43 -2.70 -7.96
N LEU A 23 -1.83 -1.78 -7.08
CA LEU A 23 -2.95 -2.01 -6.14
C LEU A 23 -4.31 -2.15 -6.82
N ARG A 24 -4.53 -1.46 -7.95
CA ARG A 24 -5.74 -1.62 -8.80
C ARG A 24 -5.80 -2.98 -9.49
N LEU A 25 -4.64 -3.57 -9.75
CA LEU A 25 -4.50 -4.92 -10.32
C LEU A 25 -4.45 -6.01 -9.26
N ASP A 26 -4.74 -5.67 -8.00
CA ASP A 26 -4.68 -6.54 -6.83
C ASP A 26 -3.31 -7.21 -6.57
N LYS A 27 -2.24 -6.56 -7.04
CA LYS A 27 -0.85 -7.01 -6.86
C LYS A 27 -0.27 -6.48 -5.55
N VAL A 28 -0.89 -6.84 -4.45
CA VAL A 28 -0.57 -6.33 -3.10
C VAL A 28 0.87 -6.69 -2.71
N GLN A 29 1.27 -7.95 -2.87
CA GLN A 29 2.63 -8.41 -2.52
C GLN A 29 3.68 -7.73 -3.40
N GLU A 30 3.49 -7.70 -4.72
CA GLU A 30 4.47 -7.10 -5.63
C GLU A 30 4.55 -5.57 -5.46
N CYS A 31 3.44 -4.93 -5.09
CA CYS A 31 3.44 -3.52 -4.72
C CYS A 31 4.33 -3.27 -3.49
N TYR A 32 4.20 -4.11 -2.46
CA TYR A 32 5.02 -4.01 -1.27
C TYR A 32 6.51 -4.20 -1.57
N ASP A 33 6.85 -5.29 -2.28
CA ASP A 33 8.21 -5.61 -2.67
C ASP A 33 8.85 -4.48 -3.51
N PHE A 34 8.07 -3.89 -4.41
CA PHE A 34 8.49 -2.75 -5.23
C PHE A 34 8.84 -1.54 -4.37
N ILE A 35 7.94 -1.13 -3.47
CA ILE A 35 8.17 0.01 -2.58
C ILE A 35 9.39 -0.28 -1.69
N LYS A 36 9.46 -1.46 -1.05
CA LYS A 36 10.58 -1.84 -0.18
C LYS A 36 11.91 -1.75 -0.90
N TRP A 37 12.00 -2.23 -2.14
CA TRP A 37 13.24 -2.16 -2.91
C TRP A 37 13.73 -0.72 -3.12
N TRP A 38 12.83 0.22 -3.40
CA TRP A 38 13.21 1.63 -3.56
C TRP A 38 13.70 2.30 -2.27
N TYR A 39 13.31 1.77 -1.10
CA TYR A 39 13.73 2.31 0.20
C TYR A 39 14.98 1.63 0.75
N THR A 40 15.18 0.33 0.49
CA THR A 40 16.29 -0.45 1.08
C THR A 40 17.34 -0.91 0.08
N GLY A 41 17.02 -0.94 -1.21
CA GLY A 41 17.88 -1.44 -2.28
C GLY A 41 18.84 -0.38 -2.85
N THR A 42 18.67 0.89 -2.46
CA THR A 42 19.46 2.01 -2.98
C THR A 42 20.21 2.68 -1.83
N ASP A 43 21.33 2.12 -1.43
CA ASP A 43 22.16 2.57 -0.31
C ASP A 43 22.97 3.85 -0.62
N GLY A 44 22.36 4.85 -1.26
CA GLY A 44 23.01 6.12 -1.65
C GLY A 44 24.18 6.02 -2.65
N GLN A 45 24.75 4.82 -2.82
CA GLN A 45 25.90 4.49 -3.65
C GLN A 45 25.52 3.55 -4.82
N TYR A 46 24.23 3.24 -4.96
CA TYR A 46 23.74 2.38 -6.03
C TYR A 46 24.05 2.95 -7.41
N ASP A 47 24.82 2.22 -8.22
CA ASP A 47 25.15 2.62 -9.59
C ASP A 47 23.99 2.31 -10.54
N TRP A 48 23.25 3.35 -10.92
CA TRP A 48 22.13 3.25 -11.84
C TRP A 48 22.51 2.83 -13.26
N ALA A 49 23.77 3.01 -13.66
CA ALA A 49 24.27 2.65 -14.98
C ALA A 49 24.73 1.18 -15.06
N ASP A 50 25.04 0.55 -13.93
CA ASP A 50 25.44 -0.85 -13.89
C ASP A 50 24.23 -1.78 -14.00
N ALA A 51 24.07 -2.39 -15.18
CA ALA A 51 23.00 -3.34 -15.47
C ALA A 51 23.18 -4.70 -14.75
N SER A 52 24.36 -5.00 -14.22
CA SER A 52 24.64 -6.24 -13.50
C SER A 52 24.16 -6.23 -12.05
N LEU A 53 23.96 -5.03 -11.48
CA LEU A 53 23.50 -4.89 -10.09
C LEU A 53 22.07 -5.41 -9.90
N PRO A 54 21.75 -5.98 -8.71
CA PRO A 54 20.40 -6.43 -8.37
C PRO A 54 19.37 -5.29 -8.45
N TYR A 55 18.31 -5.50 -9.23
CA TYR A 55 17.30 -4.48 -9.49
C TYR A 55 15.88 -5.03 -9.34
N LEU A 56 15.06 -4.40 -8.49
CA LEU A 56 13.68 -4.82 -8.17
C LEU A 56 13.58 -6.31 -7.81
N ASN A 57 14.59 -6.81 -7.10
CA ASN A 57 14.81 -8.23 -6.81
C ASN A 57 14.30 -8.67 -5.43
N ILE A 58 13.67 -7.78 -4.65
CA ILE A 58 12.93 -8.19 -3.46
C ILE A 58 11.67 -8.95 -3.92
N LYS A 59 11.41 -10.07 -3.25
CA LYS A 59 10.27 -10.97 -3.46
C LYS A 59 9.78 -11.46 -2.11
N ASP A 60 8.47 -11.55 -1.96
CA ASP A 60 7.79 -12.14 -0.80
C ASP A 60 8.21 -11.49 0.53
N ALA A 61 8.52 -10.19 0.51
CA ALA A 61 8.83 -9.47 1.74
C ALA A 61 7.62 -9.44 2.68
N ASP A 62 7.89 -9.40 3.97
CA ASP A 62 6.85 -9.36 4.99
C ASP A 62 6.04 -8.05 4.92
N VAL A 63 4.82 -8.14 4.36
CA VAL A 63 3.90 -7.02 4.23
C VAL A 63 3.33 -6.55 5.57
N PHE A 64 3.55 -7.30 6.66
CA PHE A 64 3.11 -6.95 8.02
C PHE A 64 4.23 -6.32 8.87
N GLU A 65 5.46 -6.26 8.36
CA GLU A 65 6.59 -5.71 9.13
C GLU A 65 6.35 -4.22 9.50
N PRO A 66 7.02 -3.74 10.58
CA PRO A 66 7.00 -2.33 10.95
C PRO A 66 7.45 -1.42 9.81
N CYS A 67 6.81 -0.26 9.68
CA CYS A 67 7.11 0.68 8.59
C CYS A 67 8.35 1.56 8.82
N ASP A 68 9.17 1.21 9.81
CA ASP A 68 10.41 1.92 10.12
C ASP A 68 11.37 1.91 8.93
N VAL A 69 11.32 0.85 8.10
CA VAL A 69 12.09 0.72 6.85
C VAL A 69 11.74 1.77 5.78
N PHE A 70 10.59 2.44 5.90
CA PHE A 70 10.14 3.47 4.97
C PHE A 70 10.37 4.89 5.50
N ILE A 71 11.05 5.03 6.64
CA ILE A 71 11.48 6.32 7.16
C ILE A 71 12.74 6.74 6.40
N SER A 72 12.64 7.80 5.62
CA SER A 72 13.78 8.40 4.93
C SER A 72 13.76 9.93 5.06
N GLU A 73 14.90 10.56 4.83
CA GLU A 73 15.02 12.04 4.80
C GLU A 73 14.13 12.66 3.70
N PHE A 74 13.84 11.87 2.66
CA PHE A 74 13.25 12.32 1.41
C PHE A 74 12.20 11.32 0.89
N PRO A 75 11.10 11.06 1.63
CA PRO A 75 10.13 10.03 1.28
C PRO A 75 9.35 10.43 0.02
N ASP A 76 9.01 9.43 -0.81
CA ASP A 76 8.16 9.63 -1.98
C ASP A 76 6.69 9.60 -1.56
N LEU A 77 5.96 10.70 -1.80
CA LEU A 77 4.55 10.80 -1.39
C LEU A 77 3.67 9.77 -2.09
N GLY A 78 3.92 9.48 -3.37
CA GLY A 78 3.12 8.52 -4.14
C GLY A 78 3.27 7.10 -3.62
N GLN A 79 4.50 6.70 -3.30
CA GLN A 79 4.77 5.41 -2.66
C GLN A 79 4.19 5.36 -1.24
N GLY A 80 4.31 6.42 -0.45
CA GLY A 80 3.74 6.49 0.89
C GLY A 80 2.22 6.37 0.88
N VAL A 81 1.52 7.09 0.00
CA VAL A 81 0.07 6.99 -0.17
C VAL A 81 -0.35 5.58 -0.58
N ALA A 82 0.35 4.96 -1.51
CA ALA A 82 0.07 3.59 -1.91
C ALA A 82 0.32 2.60 -0.77
N LEU A 83 1.39 2.78 0.01
CA LEU A 83 1.67 1.95 1.18
C LEU A 83 0.54 2.02 2.23
N VAL A 84 -0.03 3.20 2.47
CA VAL A 84 -1.18 3.31 3.38
C VAL A 84 -2.40 2.57 2.82
N LEU A 85 -2.72 2.72 1.53
CA LEU A 85 -3.81 1.96 0.90
C LEU A 85 -3.57 0.44 0.99
N LEU A 86 -2.33 0.01 0.75
CA LEU A 86 -1.91 -1.38 0.89
C LEU A 86 -2.19 -1.89 2.30
N LYS A 87 -1.77 -1.14 3.32
CA LYS A 87 -1.98 -1.52 4.72
C LYS A 87 -3.46 -1.47 5.11
N ILE A 88 -4.27 -0.60 4.50
CA ILE A 88 -5.72 -0.61 4.64
C ILE A 88 -6.34 -1.86 4.00
N LYS A 89 -5.90 -2.28 2.81
CA LYS A 89 -6.35 -3.54 2.19
C LYS A 89 -6.06 -4.73 3.11
N LEU A 90 -4.83 -4.81 3.64
CA LEU A 90 -4.47 -5.87 4.59
C LEU A 90 -5.31 -5.80 5.88
N LEU A 91 -5.52 -4.60 6.43
CA LEU A 91 -6.40 -4.41 7.58
C LEU A 91 -7.81 -4.95 7.32
N MET A 92 -8.38 -4.66 6.15
CA MET A 92 -9.70 -5.16 5.76
C MET A 92 -9.73 -6.68 5.58
N ASP A 93 -8.68 -7.27 5.01
CA ASP A 93 -8.53 -8.72 4.91
C ASP A 93 -8.50 -9.36 6.30
N LEU A 94 -7.70 -8.81 7.23
CA LEU A 94 -7.63 -9.30 8.60
C LEU A 94 -8.97 -9.18 9.34
N GLN A 95 -9.70 -8.08 9.14
CA GLN A 95 -11.05 -7.91 9.70
C GLN A 95 -12.04 -8.92 9.10
N SER A 96 -11.96 -9.17 7.80
CA SER A 96 -12.82 -10.14 7.10
C SER A 96 -12.53 -11.57 7.58
N LEU A 97 -11.26 -11.91 7.78
CA LEU A 97 -10.83 -13.19 8.34
C LEU A 97 -11.34 -13.39 9.78
N GLN A 98 -11.22 -12.35 10.62
CA GLN A 98 -11.71 -12.39 11.99
C GLN A 98 -13.24 -12.50 12.04
N GLU A 99 -13.94 -11.78 11.18
CA GLU A 99 -15.40 -11.81 11.10
C GLU A 99 -15.92 -13.15 10.59
N ALA A 100 -15.29 -13.72 9.55
CA ALA A 100 -15.60 -15.07 9.09
C ALA A 100 -15.47 -16.10 10.23
N SER A 101 -14.38 -15.99 11.01
CA SER A 101 -14.15 -16.87 12.16
C SER A 101 -15.21 -16.72 13.25
N ARG A 102 -15.65 -15.49 13.54
CA ARG A 102 -16.65 -15.20 14.59
C ARG A 102 -18.08 -15.55 14.17
N SER A 103 -18.44 -15.25 12.92
CA SER A 103 -19.83 -15.37 12.44
C SER A 103 -20.23 -16.80 12.12
N VAL A 104 -19.32 -17.61 11.56
CA VAL A 104 -19.65 -18.97 11.09
C VAL A 104 -18.82 -20.08 11.72
N GLY A 105 -17.77 -19.76 12.50
CA GLY A 105 -16.81 -20.73 13.02
C GLY A 105 -17.44 -21.91 13.76
N ASP A 106 -18.40 -21.65 14.65
CA ASP A 106 -19.07 -22.70 15.44
C ASP A 106 -20.18 -23.44 14.67
N ASN A 107 -20.56 -22.93 13.49
CA ASN A 107 -21.72 -23.39 12.73
C ASN A 107 -21.38 -24.30 11.55
N VAL A 108 -20.10 -24.44 11.20
CA VAL A 108 -19.65 -25.21 10.03
C VAL A 108 -18.47 -26.13 10.38
N PRO A 109 -18.28 -27.25 9.67
CA PRO A 109 -17.07 -28.06 9.78
C PRO A 109 -15.81 -27.25 9.45
N GLN A 110 -14.67 -27.66 10.01
CA GLN A 110 -13.39 -26.96 9.86
C GLN A 110 -13.01 -26.76 8.37
N GLU A 111 -13.27 -27.77 7.53
CA GLU A 111 -12.96 -27.70 6.10
C GLU A 111 -13.75 -26.59 5.38
N ILE A 112 -15.01 -26.40 5.78
CA ILE A 112 -15.86 -25.35 5.23
C ILE A 112 -15.43 -23.97 5.76
N LEU A 113 -15.06 -23.90 7.04
CA LEU A 113 -14.52 -22.69 7.63
C LEU A 113 -13.24 -22.23 6.91
N ASP A 114 -12.33 -23.15 6.64
CA ASP A 114 -11.07 -22.85 5.95
C ASP A 114 -11.31 -22.35 4.52
N MET A 115 -12.26 -22.96 3.79
CA MET A 115 -12.68 -22.47 2.47
C MET A 115 -13.27 -21.06 2.53
N ILE A 116 -14.10 -20.76 3.55
CA ILE A 116 -14.70 -19.42 3.72
C ILE A 116 -13.60 -18.41 4.02
N ARG A 117 -12.67 -18.73 4.93
CA ARG A 117 -11.54 -17.87 5.31
C ARG A 117 -10.65 -17.56 4.11
N GLU A 118 -10.30 -18.56 3.30
CA GLU A 118 -9.47 -18.39 2.11
C GLU A 118 -10.14 -17.46 1.08
N LYS A 119 -11.47 -17.55 0.93
CA LYS A 119 -12.23 -16.68 0.00
C LYS A 119 -12.52 -15.29 0.55
N ALA A 120 -12.40 -15.08 1.85
CA ALA A 120 -12.69 -13.81 2.50
C ALA A 120 -11.56 -12.78 2.37
N VAL A 121 -10.36 -13.20 1.92
CA VAL A 121 -9.16 -12.37 1.93
C VAL A 121 -8.43 -12.40 0.58
N GLY A 122 -7.60 -11.39 0.32
CA GLY A 122 -6.74 -11.35 -0.86
C GLY A 122 -5.54 -12.30 -0.80
N PRO A 123 -4.83 -12.49 -1.94
CA PRO A 123 -3.69 -13.41 -2.04
C PRO A 123 -2.55 -13.13 -1.05
N ALA A 124 -2.33 -11.87 -0.70
CA ALA A 124 -1.28 -11.48 0.25
C ALA A 124 -1.56 -12.00 1.67
N VAL A 125 -2.81 -12.28 2.04
CA VAL A 125 -3.14 -12.86 3.34
C VAL A 125 -3.31 -14.37 3.21
N SER A 126 -4.01 -14.85 2.17
CA SER A 126 -4.25 -16.28 1.99
C SER A 126 -2.99 -17.11 1.78
N SER A 127 -1.90 -16.51 1.27
CA SER A 127 -0.61 -17.19 1.09
C SER A 127 0.20 -17.35 2.39
N ARG A 128 -0.32 -16.90 3.54
CA ARG A 128 0.38 -16.88 4.84
C ARG A 128 -0.36 -17.72 5.87
N PRO A 129 -0.02 -19.02 6.03
CA PRO A 129 -0.68 -19.92 6.97
C PRO A 129 -0.71 -19.38 8.40
N GLU A 130 0.38 -18.75 8.84
CA GLU A 130 0.52 -18.18 10.19
C GLU A 130 -0.52 -17.08 10.50
N ILE A 131 -0.93 -16.32 9.48
CA ILE A 131 -1.98 -15.30 9.63
C ILE A 131 -3.36 -15.95 9.53
N MET A 132 -3.53 -16.89 8.59
CA MET A 132 -4.80 -17.61 8.36
C MET A 132 -5.24 -18.46 9.56
N GLU A 133 -4.29 -19.05 10.27
CA GLU A 133 -4.52 -19.87 11.46
C GLU A 133 -4.74 -19.03 12.73
N GLN A 134 -4.41 -17.73 12.71
CA GLN A 134 -4.51 -16.86 13.88
C GLN A 134 -5.92 -16.26 14.02
N PRO A 135 -6.68 -16.61 15.08
CA PRO A 135 -8.07 -16.18 15.24
C PRO A 135 -8.22 -14.74 15.73
N ASP A 136 -7.17 -14.16 16.33
CA ASP A 136 -7.15 -12.76 16.77
C ASP A 136 -6.11 -11.95 16.00
N GLN A 137 -6.59 -11.01 15.18
CA GLN A 137 -5.77 -10.11 14.38
C GLN A 137 -5.58 -8.73 15.03
N SER A 138 -6.02 -8.54 16.28
CA SER A 138 -6.06 -7.23 16.96
C SER A 138 -4.70 -6.50 16.98
N GLN A 139 -3.60 -7.23 17.16
CA GLN A 139 -2.25 -6.64 17.18
C GLN A 139 -1.83 -6.12 15.80
N ASN A 140 -2.06 -6.90 14.75
CA ASN A 140 -1.76 -6.53 13.36
C ASN A 140 -2.63 -5.32 12.93
N ILE A 141 -3.91 -5.33 13.31
CA ILE A 141 -4.84 -4.21 13.12
C ILE A 141 -4.34 -2.93 13.79
N ALA A 142 -3.88 -3.02 15.04
CA ALA A 142 -3.38 -1.86 15.79
C ALA A 142 -2.09 -1.29 15.18
N ALA A 143 -1.20 -2.15 14.68
CA ALA A 143 0.05 -1.74 14.03
C ALA A 143 -0.21 -0.97 12.72
N MET A 144 -1.18 -1.43 11.90
CA MET A 144 -1.51 -0.80 10.63
C MET A 144 -2.11 0.60 10.78
N ARG A 145 -2.87 0.85 11.86
CA ARG A 145 -3.51 2.16 12.10
C ARG A 145 -2.53 3.29 12.47
N LYS A 146 -1.27 2.99 12.81
CA LYS A 146 -0.28 3.99 13.23
C LYS A 146 0.38 4.76 12.08
N GLN A 147 0.12 4.40 10.83
CA GLN A 147 0.78 5.02 9.68
C GLN A 147 0.05 6.29 9.24
N LYS A 148 0.59 7.47 9.63
CA LYS A 148 0.17 8.78 9.11
C LYS A 148 1.39 9.51 8.55
N SER A 149 1.32 9.90 7.28
CA SER A 149 2.25 10.87 6.70
C SER A 149 1.53 11.70 5.63
N ASN A 150 1.86 12.99 5.57
CA ASN A 150 1.31 14.09 4.78
C ASN A 150 -0.01 14.74 5.26
N ILE A 151 0.11 15.94 5.84
CA ILE A 151 -1.00 16.76 6.36
C ILE A 151 -1.95 17.29 5.26
N HIS A 152 -1.48 17.40 4.01
CA HIS A 152 -2.25 17.94 2.90
C HIS A 152 -3.00 16.86 2.11
N PHE A 153 -2.44 15.65 2.03
CA PHE A 153 -2.99 14.59 1.20
C PHE A 153 -4.35 14.06 1.72
N TRP A 154 -4.45 13.74 3.00
CA TRP A 154 -5.67 13.13 3.55
C TRP A 154 -6.92 14.01 3.46
N PRO A 155 -6.85 15.33 3.75
CA PRO A 155 -7.97 16.23 3.50
C PRO A 155 -8.40 16.25 2.02
N ALA A 156 -7.43 16.26 1.10
CA ALA A 156 -7.70 16.27 -0.33
C ALA A 156 -8.25 14.93 -0.85
N LEU A 157 -7.86 13.80 -0.25
CA LEU A 157 -8.47 12.50 -0.54
C LEU A 157 -9.95 12.46 -0.15
N LEU A 158 -10.30 13.06 1.00
CA LEU A 158 -11.68 13.13 1.48
C LEU A 158 -12.54 14.16 0.73
N ASN A 159 -11.93 15.20 0.17
CA ASN A 159 -12.58 16.22 -0.64
C ASN A 159 -11.79 16.51 -1.95
N PRO A 160 -11.89 15.61 -2.95
CA PRO A 160 -10.96 15.60 -4.08
C PRO A 160 -11.28 16.60 -5.19
N ALA A 161 -12.45 17.25 -5.16
CA ALA A 161 -13.05 17.98 -6.27
C ALA A 161 -12.08 18.89 -7.06
N SER A 162 -11.73 20.06 -6.52
CA SER A 162 -10.85 21.03 -7.19
C SER A 162 -9.42 20.51 -7.36
N HIS A 163 -8.98 19.60 -6.48
CA HIS A 163 -7.62 19.06 -6.49
C HIS A 163 -7.38 18.06 -7.64
N LEU A 164 -8.40 17.31 -8.08
CA LEU A 164 -8.28 16.37 -9.21
C LEU A 164 -8.17 17.07 -10.58
N VAL A 165 -8.76 18.26 -10.70
CA VAL A 165 -8.72 19.05 -11.94
C VAL A 165 -7.59 20.09 -11.95
N ALA A 166 -6.90 20.26 -10.82
CA ALA A 166 -5.80 21.20 -10.69
C ALA A 166 -4.65 20.86 -11.65
N ARG A 167 -4.01 21.92 -12.16
CA ARG A 167 -2.83 21.84 -13.03
C ARG A 167 -1.76 22.73 -12.40
N PRO A 168 -0.98 22.21 -11.45
CA PRO A 168 0.05 23.02 -10.80
C PRO A 168 1.08 23.47 -11.83
N GLU A 169 1.44 24.76 -11.80
CA GLU A 169 2.41 25.36 -12.72
C GLU A 169 3.83 24.84 -12.47
N TYR A 170 4.12 24.42 -11.23
CA TYR A 170 5.38 23.83 -10.82
C TYR A 170 5.13 22.70 -9.82
N TYR A 171 6.07 21.74 -9.77
CA TYR A 171 6.09 20.70 -8.75
C TYR A 171 7.09 21.09 -7.65
N SER A 172 6.61 21.13 -6.40
CA SER A 172 7.44 21.30 -5.21
C SER A 172 7.07 20.27 -4.15
N ARG A 173 8.08 19.55 -3.66
CA ARG A 173 7.94 18.53 -2.61
C ARG A 173 7.45 19.17 -1.30
N GLY A 174 6.59 18.46 -0.59
CA GLY A 174 5.96 18.88 0.66
C GLY A 174 4.83 19.89 0.47
N GLN A 175 4.64 20.44 -0.73
CA GLN A 175 3.64 21.47 -1.00
C GLN A 175 2.37 20.91 -1.64
N GLU A 176 1.37 21.78 -1.77
CA GLU A 176 0.09 21.45 -2.41
C GLU A 176 0.25 20.89 -3.83
N SER A 177 1.22 21.39 -4.60
CA SER A 177 1.51 20.90 -5.95
C SER A 177 1.87 19.41 -5.99
N GLU A 178 2.64 18.93 -5.00
CA GLU A 178 2.99 17.52 -4.91
C GLU A 178 1.75 16.69 -4.57
N MET A 179 0.95 17.15 -3.59
CA MET A 179 -0.31 16.51 -3.23
C MET A 179 -1.26 16.41 -4.43
N GLN A 180 -1.46 17.48 -5.20
CA GLN A 180 -2.38 17.49 -6.36
C GLN A 180 -1.95 16.48 -7.43
N VAL A 181 -0.65 16.42 -7.73
CA VAL A 181 -0.08 15.45 -8.68
C VAL A 181 -0.28 14.03 -8.15
N THR A 182 0.10 13.75 -6.90
CA THR A 182 -0.06 12.42 -6.31
C THR A 182 -1.52 12.00 -6.23
N LEU A 183 -2.43 12.90 -5.86
CA LEU A 183 -3.86 12.63 -5.78
C LEU A 183 -4.40 12.22 -7.15
N LYS A 184 -4.06 12.95 -8.21
CA LYS A 184 -4.50 12.63 -9.57
C LYS A 184 -4.09 11.23 -10.02
N TYR A 185 -2.88 10.78 -9.67
CA TYR A 185 -2.37 9.47 -10.08
C TYR A 185 -2.77 8.31 -9.15
N SER A 186 -3.17 8.61 -7.91
CA SER A 186 -3.53 7.58 -6.91
C SER A 186 -5.01 7.49 -6.63
N TYR A 187 -5.82 8.52 -6.85
CA TYR A 187 -7.23 8.56 -6.41
C TYR A 187 -8.06 7.38 -6.91
N ALA A 188 -7.83 6.93 -8.15
CA ALA A 188 -8.55 5.79 -8.70
C ALA A 188 -8.34 4.50 -7.87
N SER A 189 -7.12 4.23 -7.37
CA SER A 189 -6.88 3.03 -6.55
C SER A 189 -7.63 3.07 -5.22
N TRP A 190 -7.76 4.26 -4.63
CA TRP A 190 -8.55 4.47 -3.43
C TRP A 190 -10.05 4.36 -3.67
N ALA A 191 -10.55 5.01 -4.72
CA ALA A 191 -11.98 5.02 -5.07
C ALA A 191 -12.48 3.63 -5.49
N GLU A 192 -11.62 2.82 -6.12
CA GLU A 192 -11.91 1.44 -6.52
C GLU A 192 -11.77 0.43 -5.39
N THR A 193 -11.28 0.82 -4.20
CA THR A 193 -11.19 -0.05 -3.02
C THR A 193 -12.33 0.27 -2.05
N PRO A 194 -13.41 -0.54 -2.01
CA PRO A 194 -14.57 -0.27 -1.16
C PRO A 194 -14.17 -0.11 0.32
N GLY A 195 -14.71 0.90 1.01
CA GLY A 195 -14.44 1.14 2.44
C GLY A 195 -13.09 1.78 2.78
N ALA A 196 -12.12 1.86 1.85
CA ALA A 196 -10.79 2.43 2.14
C ALA A 196 -10.85 3.92 2.53
N ILE A 197 -11.64 4.72 1.82
CA ILE A 197 -11.83 6.15 2.11
C ILE A 197 -12.58 6.34 3.44
N ASP A 198 -13.51 5.44 3.78
CA ASP A 198 -14.25 5.51 5.05
C ASP A 198 -13.36 5.21 6.25
N ILE A 199 -12.40 4.29 6.10
CA ILE A 199 -11.36 4.02 7.10
C ILE A 199 -10.54 5.28 7.33
N ILE A 200 -10.07 5.96 6.27
CA ILE A 200 -9.35 7.23 6.42
C ILE A 200 -10.20 8.26 7.14
N ARG A 201 -11.48 8.42 6.76
CA ARG A 201 -12.40 9.36 7.41
C ARG A 201 -12.54 9.09 8.92
N THR A 202 -12.54 7.81 9.30
CA THR A 202 -12.61 7.40 10.71
C THR A 202 -11.31 7.72 11.45
N LEU A 203 -10.16 7.42 10.84
CA LEU A 203 -8.83 7.72 11.38
C LEU A 203 -8.51 9.22 11.45
N SER A 204 -9.18 10.06 10.66
CA SER A 204 -9.07 11.52 10.73
C SER A 204 -9.86 12.15 11.88
N LYS A 205 -10.83 11.41 12.46
CA LYS A 205 -11.65 11.88 13.60
C LYS A 205 -11.11 11.41 14.97
N ALA A 206 -10.17 10.48 14.97
CA ALA A 206 -9.49 9.93 16.14
C ALA A 206 -8.13 10.61 16.35
#